data_AF-A0AAE0TCG3-F1
#
_entry.id   AF-A0AAE0TCG3-F1
#
_cell.length_a   1.000
_cell.length_b   1.000
_cell.length_c   1.000
_cell.angle_alpha   90.00
_cell.angle_beta   90.00
_cell.angle_gamma   90.00
#
_symmetry.space_group_name_H-M   'P 1'
#
loop_
_entity.id
_entity.type
_entity.pdbx_description
1 polymer ?
#
loop_
_entity_poly.entity_id
_entity_poly.type
_entity_poly.pdbx_seq_one_letter_code
_entity_poly.pdbx_strand_id
1 'polypeptide(L)'
;MFYFPNAPNGYLFSSDSCEDIYKNNIQSPNGVYTIYNRNNQPYQVYCEFHKAYGYTFVATNTSVAVNMDDLHTSSDHVLVRFLRNNHAQTQTKVEQLSSFKSRYHLSLQYSKNDGYATPLNANLGPYLYLGFLPASEASHTGGTQGYRANGVDFTFTNCDGNTNSYLAFVFNTNNRPHNDYYHKNDGFNTPLMHQIVDTSTPATYNIPEYFYSYFELHMGGCGGYGVPEQFVNTRGAALGMRFDVTCEEPAPVSNTTHTGGGTSFGSVIHYTCNSGTLLSGNLERRCVETGQYTGLPPVCGNLDPCASNPCANGGSCYGLENTYVCECSSNFQGVRCEISF
;
A
#
# COMPACT_ATOMS: atom_id res chain seq x y z
N MET A 1 16.08 8.59 31.12
CA MET A 1 15.85 9.97 30.67
C MET A 1 16.84 10.20 29.54
N PHE A 2 16.44 9.92 28.29
CA PHE A 2 17.30 10.11 27.13
C PHE A 2 16.97 11.44 26.47
N TYR A 3 18.01 12.25 26.29
CA TYR A 3 18.01 13.63 25.83
C TYR A 3 18.06 13.63 24.30
N PHE A 4 17.07 14.20 23.62
CA PHE A 4 17.16 14.51 22.19
C PHE A 4 17.56 15.98 22.04
N PRO A 5 18.66 16.31 21.33
CA PRO A 5 19.03 17.70 21.10
C PRO A 5 18.10 18.32 20.05
N ASN A 6 17.70 19.56 20.32
CA ASN A 6 16.87 20.40 19.46
C ASN A 6 17.48 20.57 18.06
N ALA A 7 16.71 20.26 17.02
CA ALA A 7 17.02 20.64 15.64
C ALA A 7 16.33 21.98 15.30
N PRO A 8 17.00 22.92 14.59
CA PRO A 8 16.43 24.21 14.23
C PRO A 8 15.70 24.18 12.87
N ASN A 9 14.53 24.83 12.83
CA ASN A 9 13.82 25.38 11.67
C ASN A 9 13.55 24.49 10.43
N GLY A 10 12.30 24.01 10.33
CA GLY A 10 11.54 23.82 9.07
C GLY A 10 11.84 22.54 8.27
N TYR A 11 10.79 21.71 8.08
CA TYR A 11 10.72 20.36 7.47
C TYR A 11 11.02 19.20 8.47
N LEU A 12 10.01 18.50 9.01
CA LEU A 12 9.13 17.45 8.42
C LEU A 12 9.72 16.05 8.61
N PHE A 13 9.21 15.29 9.59
CA PHE A 13 9.05 13.81 9.60
C PHE A 13 8.21 13.40 10.83
N SER A 14 6.95 13.81 10.93
CA SER A 14 5.99 12.90 11.56
C SER A 14 5.82 11.78 10.53
N SER A 15 6.07 10.54 10.90
CA SER A 15 5.67 9.45 10.03
C SER A 15 4.14 9.45 9.98
N ASP A 16 3.56 9.80 8.84
CA ASP A 16 2.12 10.00 8.71
C ASP A 16 1.39 8.67 8.44
N SER A 17 2.13 7.63 8.02
CA SER A 17 1.59 6.30 7.72
C SER A 17 2.54 5.14 8.10
N CYS A 18 2.02 3.90 8.12
CA CYS A 18 2.87 2.71 8.20
C CYS A 18 3.83 2.59 7.01
N GLU A 19 3.41 3.01 5.82
CA GLU A 19 4.26 2.99 4.62
C GLU A 19 5.49 3.89 4.80
N ASP A 20 5.31 5.10 5.33
CA ASP A 20 6.40 6.04 5.59
C ASP A 20 7.37 5.50 6.65
N ILE A 21 6.85 4.88 7.71
CA ILE A 21 7.67 4.22 8.74
C ILE A 21 8.58 3.17 8.07
N TYR A 22 8.00 2.35 7.19
CA TYR A 22 8.74 1.28 6.53
C TYR A 22 9.77 1.81 5.53
N LYS A 23 9.40 2.77 4.68
CA LYS A 23 10.30 3.34 3.67
C LYS A 23 11.46 4.12 4.30
N ASN A 24 11.22 4.81 5.42
CA ASN A 24 12.26 5.55 6.15
C ASN A 24 13.24 4.63 6.89
N ASN A 25 12.77 3.48 7.37
CA ASN A 25 13.62 2.48 7.99
C ASN A 25 13.08 1.07 7.71
N ILE A 26 13.68 0.40 6.73
CA ILE A 26 13.29 -0.97 6.30
C ILE A 26 13.54 -2.05 7.36
N GLN A 27 14.21 -1.70 8.47
CA GLN A 27 14.41 -2.59 9.63
C GLN A 27 13.37 -2.35 10.73
N SER A 28 12.37 -1.49 10.50
CA SER A 28 11.28 -1.25 11.45
C SER A 28 10.54 -2.56 11.73
N PRO A 29 10.37 -2.96 13.00
CA PRO A 29 9.69 -4.19 13.34
C PRO A 29 8.17 -4.07 13.19
N ASN A 30 7.48 -5.20 13.01
CA ASN A 30 6.03 -5.23 13.17
C ASN A 30 5.64 -4.82 14.59
N GLY A 31 4.64 -3.96 14.73
CA GLY A 31 4.28 -3.47 16.06
C GLY A 31 3.30 -2.32 16.05
N VAL A 32 3.06 -1.78 17.25
CA VAL A 32 2.20 -0.62 17.47
C VAL A 32 3.03 0.65 17.29
N TYR A 33 2.51 1.57 16.47
CA TYR A 33 3.08 2.87 16.20
C TYR A 33 2.06 3.97 16.49
N THR A 34 2.56 5.17 16.76
CA THR A 34 1.75 6.39 16.80
C THR A 34 1.96 7.15 15.52
N ILE A 35 0.89 7.38 14.77
CA ILE A 35 0.87 8.22 13.58
C ILE A 35 -0.04 9.43 13.82
N TYR A 36 0.01 10.41 12.94
CA TYR A 36 -0.72 11.66 13.08
C TYR A 36 -1.68 11.84 11.92
N ASN A 37 -2.89 12.29 12.20
CA ASN A 37 -3.83 12.63 11.13
C ASN A 37 -3.46 13.99 10.49
N ARG A 38 -4.19 14.39 9.44
CA ARG A 38 -3.98 15.67 8.74
C ARG A 38 -4.18 16.93 9.60
N ASN A 39 -4.73 16.79 10.81
CA ASN A 39 -4.84 17.86 11.81
C ASN A 39 -3.78 17.76 12.90
N ASN A 40 -2.73 16.95 12.69
CA ASN A 40 -1.65 16.68 13.63
C ASN A 40 -2.11 16.09 14.98
N GLN A 41 -3.18 15.29 14.96
CA GLN A 41 -3.69 14.59 16.14
C GLN A 41 -3.20 13.14 16.14
N PRO A 42 -2.61 12.65 17.24
CA PRO A 42 -2.03 11.30 17.30
C PRO A 42 -3.12 10.24 17.45
N TYR A 43 -2.89 9.08 16.83
CA TYR A 43 -3.65 7.86 17.06
C TYR A 43 -2.78 6.62 16.82
N GLN A 44 -3.22 5.49 17.36
CA GLN A 44 -2.46 4.24 17.31
C GLN A 44 -2.85 3.40 16.10
N VAL A 45 -1.82 2.90 15.43
CA VAL A 45 -1.93 1.86 14.41
C VAL A 45 -1.03 0.68 14.75
N TYR A 46 -1.39 -0.51 14.28
CA TYR A 46 -0.46 -1.62 14.20
C TYR A 46 0.02 -1.71 12.75
N CYS A 47 1.33 -1.67 12.57
CA CYS A 47 1.97 -1.82 11.27
C CYS A 47 2.52 -3.23 11.13
N GLU A 48 2.09 -3.92 10.07
CA GLU A 48 2.61 -5.20 9.66
C GLU A 48 3.40 -5.03 8.35
N PHE A 49 4.72 -5.14 8.43
CA PHE A 49 5.66 -4.94 7.34
C PHE A 49 6.03 -6.26 6.65
N HIS A 50 5.97 -6.22 5.32
CA HIS A 50 6.54 -7.23 4.43
C HIS A 50 7.46 -6.53 3.42
N LYS A 51 8.26 -7.30 2.69
CA LYS A 51 9.26 -6.76 1.75
C LYS A 51 8.66 -5.81 0.71
N ALA A 52 7.55 -6.23 0.09
CA ALA A 52 6.92 -5.54 -1.05
C ALA A 52 5.63 -4.78 -0.70
N TYR A 53 5.10 -4.96 0.51
CA TYR A 53 3.80 -4.43 0.93
C TYR A 53 3.68 -4.49 2.46
N GLY A 54 2.60 -3.97 3.03
CA GLY A 54 2.26 -4.14 4.43
C GLY A 54 0.78 -3.98 4.70
N TYR A 55 0.42 -4.04 5.98
CA TYR A 55 -0.93 -3.78 6.45
C TYR A 55 -0.96 -2.80 7.62
N THR A 56 -1.94 -1.91 7.58
CA THR A 56 -2.26 -0.97 8.65
C THR A 56 -3.54 -1.41 9.34
N PHE A 57 -3.50 -1.59 10.66
CA PHE A 57 -4.68 -1.80 11.50
C PHE A 57 -4.87 -0.58 12.41
N VAL A 58 -6.10 -0.05 12.51
CA VAL A 58 -6.40 1.11 13.36
C VAL A 58 -6.92 0.65 14.72
N ALA A 59 -6.42 1.25 15.80
CA ALA A 59 -6.86 0.92 17.14
C ALA A 59 -8.30 1.38 17.40
N THR A 60 -9.07 0.57 18.14
CA THR A 60 -10.50 0.86 18.40
C THR A 60 -10.73 2.06 19.32
N ASN A 61 -9.72 2.45 20.11
CA ASN A 61 -9.78 3.64 20.95
C ASN A 61 -9.54 4.96 20.17
N THR A 62 -9.41 4.90 18.85
CA THR A 62 -9.21 6.08 18.00
C THR A 62 -10.43 7.00 18.05
N SER A 63 -10.23 8.22 18.52
CA SER A 63 -11.26 9.26 18.68
C SER A 63 -11.00 10.51 17.82
N VAL A 64 -10.16 10.39 16.80
CA VAL A 64 -9.77 11.46 15.88
C VAL A 64 -10.21 11.13 14.47
N ALA A 65 -10.29 12.12 13.59
CA ALA A 65 -10.55 11.86 12.17
C ALA A 65 -9.40 11.05 11.57
N VAL A 66 -9.72 9.99 10.84
CA VAL A 66 -8.77 9.16 10.10
C VAL A 66 -9.02 9.36 8.61
N ASN A 67 -7.96 9.59 7.85
CA ASN A 67 -8.04 9.64 6.39
C ASN A 67 -7.57 8.31 5.82
N MET A 68 -8.41 7.67 5.03
CA MET A 68 -8.15 6.35 4.47
C MET A 68 -7.02 6.35 3.44
N ASP A 69 -6.86 7.45 2.68
CA ASP A 69 -5.81 7.60 1.67
C ASP A 69 -4.41 7.56 2.30
N ASP A 70 -4.30 7.87 3.60
CA ASP A 70 -3.04 7.87 4.33
C ASP A 70 -2.71 6.45 4.87
N LEU A 71 -3.67 5.51 4.88
CA LEU A 71 -3.51 4.20 5.51
C LEU A 71 -3.36 3.02 4.54
N HIS A 72 -3.69 3.23 3.27
CA HIS A 72 -3.66 2.21 2.25
C HIS A 72 -3.32 2.80 0.88
N THR A 73 -2.62 2.02 0.06
CA THR A 73 -2.37 2.34 -1.36
C THR A 73 -2.96 1.29 -2.29
N SER A 74 -3.50 0.21 -1.73
CA SER A 74 -4.17 -0.85 -2.49
C SER A 74 -5.42 -1.34 -1.77
N SER A 75 -6.43 -1.62 -2.58
CA SER A 75 -7.69 -2.23 -2.17
C SER A 75 -8.01 -3.49 -3.00
N ASP A 76 -6.99 -4.05 -3.66
CA ASP A 76 -7.11 -5.33 -4.38
C ASP A 76 -7.49 -6.46 -3.41
N HIS A 77 -6.93 -6.38 -2.20
CA HIS A 77 -7.37 -7.18 -1.07
C HIS A 77 -7.06 -6.49 0.26
N VAL A 78 -7.78 -6.94 1.29
CA VAL A 78 -7.52 -6.60 2.69
C VAL A 78 -7.36 -7.87 3.52
N LEU A 79 -6.88 -7.71 4.75
CA LEU A 79 -6.95 -8.76 5.76
C LEU A 79 -8.10 -8.48 6.72
N VAL A 80 -8.95 -9.46 6.95
CA VAL A 80 -9.87 -9.46 8.09
C VAL A 80 -9.32 -10.44 9.11
N ARG A 81 -8.84 -9.91 10.24
CA ARG A 81 -8.27 -10.71 11.32
C ARG A 81 -9.32 -10.91 12.40
N PHE A 82 -9.54 -12.15 12.82
CA PHE A 82 -10.50 -12.53 13.85
C PHE A 82 -9.81 -12.85 15.16
N LEU A 83 -10.38 -12.38 16.26
CA LEU A 83 -9.99 -12.77 17.61
C LEU A 83 -10.89 -13.91 18.08
N ARG A 84 -10.30 -15.04 18.46
CA ARG A 84 -11.02 -16.22 18.91
C ARG A 84 -11.27 -16.21 20.41
N ASN A 85 -12.26 -16.98 20.89
CA ASN A 85 -12.59 -17.11 22.32
C ASN A 85 -11.40 -17.58 23.18
N ASN A 86 -10.50 -18.36 22.61
CA ASN A 86 -9.28 -18.86 23.26
C ASN A 86 -8.06 -17.94 23.07
N HIS A 87 -8.26 -16.68 22.68
CA HIS A 87 -7.20 -15.70 22.39
C HIS A 87 -6.34 -16.00 21.15
N ALA A 88 -6.62 -17.08 20.42
CA ALA A 88 -5.99 -17.31 19.12
C ALA A 88 -6.45 -16.25 18.11
N GLN A 89 -5.59 -15.94 17.14
CA GLN A 89 -5.89 -15.02 16.06
C GLN A 89 -5.84 -15.76 14.73
N THR A 90 -6.89 -15.61 13.93
CA THR A 90 -6.95 -16.13 12.56
C THR A 90 -7.20 -14.98 11.60
N GLN A 91 -6.94 -15.18 10.31
CA GLN A 91 -7.10 -14.13 9.31
C GLN A 91 -7.62 -14.68 7.99
N THR A 92 -8.33 -13.83 7.27
CA THR A 92 -8.84 -14.11 5.94
C THR A 92 -8.40 -13.00 5.01
N LYS A 93 -7.77 -13.38 3.89
CA LYS A 93 -7.56 -12.48 2.77
C LYS A 93 -8.91 -12.28 2.09
N VAL A 94 -9.40 -11.05 2.08
CA VAL A 94 -10.68 -10.68 1.50
C VAL A 94 -10.44 -9.87 0.24
N GLU A 95 -11.09 -10.26 -0.85
CA GLU A 95 -10.92 -9.73 -2.20
C GLU A 95 -12.29 -9.38 -2.79
N GLN A 96 -12.28 -8.57 -3.84
CA GLN A 96 -13.45 -8.47 -4.72
C GLN A 96 -13.71 -9.81 -5.41
N LEU A 97 -14.98 -10.13 -5.66
CA LEU A 97 -15.39 -11.27 -6.47
C LEU A 97 -14.70 -11.26 -7.84
N SER A 98 -14.34 -12.45 -8.33
CA SER A 98 -13.54 -12.57 -9.56
C SER A 98 -14.26 -12.01 -10.80
N SER A 99 -15.59 -12.06 -10.81
CA SER A 99 -16.45 -11.50 -11.87
C SER A 99 -16.57 -9.97 -11.83
N PHE A 100 -16.21 -9.33 -10.72
CA PHE A 100 -16.37 -7.91 -10.49
C PHE A 100 -15.04 -7.15 -10.37
N LYS A 101 -13.93 -7.84 -10.13
CA LYS A 101 -12.60 -7.25 -9.88
C LYS A 101 -12.05 -6.32 -10.97
N SER A 102 -12.55 -6.41 -12.22
CA SER A 102 -12.13 -5.52 -13.31
C SER A 102 -12.92 -4.21 -13.38
N ARG A 103 -14.03 -4.12 -12.65
CA ARG A 103 -14.95 -2.96 -12.66
C ARG A 103 -15.01 -2.27 -11.30
N TYR A 104 -14.82 -3.03 -10.23
CA TYR A 104 -14.97 -2.57 -8.86
C TYR A 104 -13.79 -3.04 -8.01
N HIS A 105 -13.39 -2.18 -7.08
CA HIS A 105 -12.45 -2.50 -6.01
C HIS A 105 -13.19 -2.55 -4.68
N LEU A 106 -12.55 -3.12 -3.65
CA LEU A 106 -13.07 -3.00 -2.29
C LEU A 106 -13.06 -1.53 -1.88
N SER A 107 -14.14 -1.07 -1.24
CA SER A 107 -14.21 0.30 -0.71
C SER A 107 -13.85 0.31 0.75
N LEU A 108 -12.86 1.13 1.13
CA LEU A 108 -12.43 1.30 2.51
C LEU A 108 -12.80 2.71 2.97
N GLN A 109 -13.56 2.81 4.06
CA GLN A 109 -14.06 4.10 4.55
C GLN A 109 -13.99 4.18 6.07
N TYR A 110 -13.82 5.39 6.58
CA TYR A 110 -13.81 5.67 8.03
C TYR A 110 -14.99 6.57 8.40
N SER A 111 -15.86 6.06 9.28
CA SER A 111 -17.05 6.74 9.82
C SER A 111 -17.99 7.29 8.75
N LYS A 112 -18.02 6.65 7.58
CA LYS A 112 -18.85 6.97 6.41
C LYS A 112 -19.05 5.72 5.56
N ASN A 113 -19.97 5.79 4.61
CA ASN A 113 -20.47 4.68 3.80
C ASN A 113 -20.92 5.14 2.40
N ASP A 114 -20.19 6.09 1.81
CA ASP A 114 -20.45 6.68 0.50
C ASP A 114 -20.64 5.61 -0.58
N GLY A 115 -21.80 5.58 -1.22
CA GLY A 115 -22.13 4.62 -2.28
C GLY A 115 -22.60 3.24 -1.79
N TYR A 116 -22.77 3.04 -0.49
CA TYR A 116 -23.24 1.78 0.10
C TYR A 116 -24.40 2.01 1.08
N ALA A 117 -25.03 0.92 1.52
CA ALA A 117 -26.13 0.99 2.48
C ALA A 117 -25.69 1.54 3.85
N THR A 118 -26.64 2.15 4.57
CA THR A 118 -26.38 2.66 5.93
C THR A 118 -26.55 1.52 6.94
N PRO A 119 -25.54 1.26 7.80
CA PRO A 119 -25.73 0.27 8.84
C PRO A 119 -26.83 0.71 9.81
N LEU A 120 -27.64 -0.25 10.25
CA LEU A 120 -28.88 0.02 11.01
C LEU A 120 -28.64 0.47 12.45
N ASN A 121 -27.40 0.40 12.93
CA ASN A 121 -27.05 0.82 14.26
C ASN A 121 -26.87 2.36 14.28
N ALA A 122 -27.89 3.10 14.71
CA ALA A 122 -27.88 4.57 14.72
C ALA A 122 -26.82 5.20 15.67
N ASN A 123 -26.15 4.37 16.49
CA ASN A 123 -25.18 4.77 17.51
C ASN A 123 -23.78 4.23 17.24
N LEU A 124 -23.43 4.00 15.98
CA LEU A 124 -22.06 3.65 15.61
C LEU A 124 -21.16 4.83 16.02
N GLY A 125 -20.23 4.59 16.93
CA GLY A 125 -19.09 5.50 17.14
C GLY A 125 -18.27 5.58 15.85
N PRO A 126 -16.99 6.01 15.89
CA PRO A 126 -16.17 5.80 14.72
C PRO A 126 -16.19 4.31 14.30
N TYR A 127 -16.21 4.06 12.99
CA TYR A 127 -16.23 2.72 12.43
C TYR A 127 -15.36 2.64 11.18
N LEU A 128 -14.84 1.45 10.88
CA LEU A 128 -14.29 1.15 9.56
C LEU A 128 -15.36 0.43 8.74
N TYR A 129 -15.43 0.77 7.46
CA TYR A 129 -16.42 0.23 6.54
C TYR A 129 -15.70 -0.37 5.33
N LEU A 130 -15.94 -1.67 5.10
CA LEU A 130 -15.46 -2.41 3.94
C LEU A 130 -16.65 -2.71 3.03
N GLY A 131 -16.76 -1.97 1.93
CA GLY A 131 -17.77 -2.19 0.89
C GLY A 131 -17.29 -3.19 -0.16
N PHE A 132 -18.16 -4.13 -0.53
CA PHE A 132 -17.90 -5.11 -1.59
C PHE A 132 -18.45 -4.62 -2.93
N LEU A 133 -19.77 -4.58 -3.09
CA LEU A 133 -20.42 -4.07 -4.30
C LEU A 133 -21.15 -2.75 -4.01
N PRO A 134 -20.94 -1.70 -4.80
CA PRO A 134 -21.64 -0.43 -4.60
C PRO A 134 -23.15 -0.65 -4.76
N ALA A 135 -23.95 0.20 -4.10
CA ALA A 135 -25.41 0.08 -4.11
C ALA A 135 -26.00 0.06 -5.52
N SER A 136 -25.38 0.78 -6.47
CA SER A 136 -25.77 0.79 -7.88
C SER A 136 -25.65 -0.57 -8.58
N GLU A 137 -24.75 -1.44 -8.11
CA GLU A 137 -24.61 -2.82 -8.62
C GLU A 137 -25.43 -3.79 -7.76
N ALA A 138 -25.39 -3.64 -6.44
CA ALA A 138 -26.06 -4.53 -5.51
C ALA A 138 -27.60 -4.45 -5.60
N SER A 139 -28.19 -3.35 -6.10
CA SER A 139 -29.64 -3.15 -6.18
C SER A 139 -30.39 -4.06 -7.17
N HIS A 140 -29.68 -4.84 -8.00
CA HIS A 140 -30.31 -5.64 -9.04
C HIS A 140 -30.91 -6.94 -8.49
N THR A 141 -32.23 -7.07 -8.52
CA THR A 141 -32.91 -8.35 -8.29
C THR A 141 -32.48 -9.38 -9.35
N GLY A 142 -32.09 -10.57 -8.91
CA GLY A 142 -31.46 -11.61 -9.72
C GLY A 142 -29.94 -11.43 -9.91
N GLY A 143 -29.36 -10.32 -9.44
CA GLY A 143 -27.93 -10.03 -9.53
C GLY A 143 -27.08 -10.94 -8.64
N THR A 144 -25.83 -11.17 -9.04
CA THR A 144 -24.86 -11.91 -8.21
C THR A 144 -24.24 -10.97 -7.19
N GLN A 145 -24.22 -11.40 -5.92
CA GLN A 145 -23.54 -10.72 -4.83
C GLN A 145 -22.67 -11.71 -4.04
N GLY A 146 -21.81 -11.19 -3.16
CA GLY A 146 -20.94 -11.99 -2.31
C GLY A 146 -19.57 -11.37 -2.16
N TYR A 147 -18.60 -12.19 -1.81
CA TYR A 147 -17.22 -11.78 -1.58
C TYR A 147 -16.25 -12.92 -1.88
N ARG A 148 -14.98 -12.59 -2.07
CA ARG A 148 -13.94 -13.59 -2.26
C ARG A 148 -13.10 -13.69 -1.00
N ALA A 149 -12.91 -14.90 -0.49
CA ALA A 149 -12.14 -15.17 0.73
C ALA A 149 -11.09 -16.24 0.45
N ASN A 150 -9.83 -15.94 0.78
CA ASN A 150 -8.68 -16.83 0.59
C ASN A 150 -8.60 -17.46 -0.80
N GLY A 151 -8.92 -16.68 -1.85
CA GLY A 151 -8.87 -17.14 -3.24
C GLY A 151 -10.07 -17.96 -3.70
N VAL A 152 -11.18 -17.97 -2.95
CA VAL A 152 -12.42 -18.65 -3.32
C VAL A 152 -13.57 -17.64 -3.38
N ASP A 153 -14.33 -17.66 -4.47
CA ASP A 153 -15.53 -16.82 -4.62
C ASP A 153 -16.70 -17.47 -3.86
N PHE A 154 -17.31 -16.73 -2.95
CA PHE A 154 -18.52 -17.12 -2.24
C PHE A 154 -19.64 -16.20 -2.66
N THR A 155 -20.63 -16.74 -3.37
CA THR A 155 -21.67 -15.96 -4.04
C THR A 155 -23.07 -16.41 -3.68
N PHE A 156 -24.02 -15.51 -3.91
CA PHE A 156 -25.46 -15.78 -3.85
C PHE A 156 -26.20 -14.89 -4.85
N THR A 157 -27.47 -15.21 -5.12
CA THR A 157 -28.35 -14.41 -5.95
C THR A 157 -29.16 -13.44 -5.09
N ASN A 158 -29.07 -12.14 -5.36
CA ASN A 158 -29.91 -11.14 -4.71
C ASN A 158 -31.37 -11.35 -5.13
N CYS A 159 -32.25 -11.70 -4.19
CA CYS A 159 -33.63 -12.05 -4.50
C CYS A 159 -34.63 -10.90 -4.37
N ASP A 160 -34.26 -9.75 -3.79
CA ASP A 160 -35.18 -8.64 -3.51
C ASP A 160 -34.63 -7.25 -3.89
N GLY A 161 -33.40 -7.16 -4.39
CA GLY A 161 -32.78 -5.90 -4.79
C GLY A 161 -32.24 -5.07 -3.62
N ASN A 162 -32.17 -5.63 -2.41
CA ASN A 162 -31.53 -4.96 -1.28
C ASN A 162 -30.01 -4.79 -1.53
N THR A 163 -29.52 -3.59 -1.28
CA THR A 163 -28.18 -3.11 -1.66
C THR A 163 -27.08 -3.41 -0.65
N ASN A 164 -27.40 -4.04 0.48
CA ASN A 164 -26.41 -4.38 1.49
C ASN A 164 -25.29 -5.26 0.88
N SER A 165 -24.06 -4.78 0.94
CA SER A 165 -22.89 -5.52 0.45
C SER A 165 -21.64 -4.99 1.15
N TYR A 166 -21.51 -5.28 2.45
CA TYR A 166 -20.45 -4.69 3.27
C TYR A 166 -20.13 -5.47 4.54
N LEU A 167 -18.97 -5.15 5.11
CA LEU A 167 -18.52 -5.52 6.44
C LEU A 167 -18.18 -4.24 7.21
N ALA A 168 -18.79 -4.02 8.38
CA ALA A 168 -18.54 -2.84 9.21
C ALA A 168 -17.87 -3.25 10.53
N PHE A 169 -16.87 -2.47 10.97
CA PHE A 169 -16.09 -2.68 12.19
C PHE A 169 -16.37 -1.55 13.16
N VAL A 170 -17.06 -1.84 14.26
CA VAL A 170 -17.64 -0.85 15.16
C VAL A 170 -16.75 -0.66 16.39
N PHE A 171 -16.05 0.47 16.48
CA PHE A 171 -15.09 0.70 17.56
C PHE A 171 -15.75 0.84 18.93
N ASN A 172 -17.04 1.23 18.96
CA ASN A 172 -17.87 1.33 20.16
C ASN A 172 -17.18 2.07 21.33
N THR A 173 -16.55 3.21 21.06
CA THR A 173 -15.80 4.01 22.05
C THR A 173 -16.63 4.46 23.26
N ASN A 174 -17.97 4.44 23.15
CA ASN A 174 -18.90 4.84 24.21
C ASN A 174 -19.55 3.65 24.93
N ASN A 175 -19.09 2.41 24.67
CA ASN A 175 -19.62 1.18 25.25
C ASN A 175 -21.16 1.08 25.19
N ARG A 176 -21.74 1.53 24.07
CA ARG A 176 -23.19 1.50 23.86
C ARG A 176 -23.60 0.06 23.51
N PRO A 177 -24.76 -0.41 24.01
CA PRO A 177 -25.28 -1.71 23.62
C PRO A 177 -25.52 -1.73 22.11
N HIS A 178 -25.17 -2.85 21.47
CA HIS A 178 -25.46 -3.07 20.07
C HIS A 178 -26.99 -3.17 19.87
N ASN A 179 -27.49 -2.74 18.72
CA ASN A 179 -28.93 -2.78 18.45
C ASN A 179 -29.35 -4.23 18.20
N ASP A 180 -30.11 -4.82 19.12
CA ASP A 180 -30.54 -6.23 19.10
C ASP A 180 -31.58 -6.56 18.00
N TYR A 181 -31.74 -5.69 16.99
CA TYR A 181 -32.80 -5.78 15.98
C TYR A 181 -32.85 -7.16 15.28
N TYR A 182 -31.70 -7.78 15.04
CA TYR A 182 -31.60 -9.08 14.34
C TYR A 182 -31.45 -10.30 15.26
N HIS A 183 -31.34 -10.15 16.59
CA HIS A 183 -31.30 -11.30 17.51
C HIS A 183 -32.65 -12.02 17.65
N LYS A 184 -33.73 -11.49 17.06
CA LYS A 184 -35.08 -12.05 17.17
C LYS A 184 -35.51 -12.98 16.02
N ASN A 185 -34.75 -13.04 14.92
CA ASN A 185 -35.08 -13.90 13.78
C ASN A 185 -33.84 -14.67 13.31
N ASP A 186 -33.76 -15.96 13.64
CA ASP A 186 -32.71 -16.92 13.21
C ASP A 186 -32.53 -17.06 11.68
N GLY A 187 -33.33 -16.36 10.87
CA GLY A 187 -33.50 -16.60 9.43
C GLY A 187 -32.45 -15.99 8.49
N PHE A 188 -31.46 -15.24 8.97
CA PHE A 188 -30.51 -14.52 8.10
C PHE A 188 -29.04 -14.92 8.28
N ASN A 189 -28.72 -15.86 9.16
CA ASN A 189 -27.36 -16.40 9.30
C ASN A 189 -27.10 -17.52 8.28
N THR A 190 -26.94 -17.16 7.01
CA THR A 190 -26.77 -18.13 5.92
C THR A 190 -25.37 -18.79 5.96
N PRO A 191 -25.18 -19.97 5.33
CA PRO A 191 -23.85 -20.58 5.21
C PRO A 191 -22.80 -19.68 4.56
N LEU A 192 -23.23 -18.72 3.74
CA LEU A 192 -22.37 -17.70 3.13
C LEU A 192 -21.71 -16.82 4.20
N MET A 193 -22.43 -16.44 5.26
CA MET A 193 -21.91 -15.50 6.26
C MET A 193 -20.72 -16.09 7.02
N HIS A 194 -20.74 -17.40 7.26
CA HIS A 194 -19.68 -18.09 8.01
C HIS A 194 -18.38 -18.25 7.22
N GLN A 195 -18.43 -18.23 5.87
CA GLN A 195 -17.26 -18.55 5.04
C GLN A 195 -16.06 -17.64 5.30
N ILE A 196 -16.30 -16.36 5.62
CA ILE A 196 -15.22 -15.42 5.96
C ILE A 196 -14.43 -15.85 7.22
N VAL A 197 -15.08 -16.51 8.18
CA VAL A 197 -14.48 -16.99 9.43
C VAL A 197 -13.99 -18.44 9.30
N ASP A 198 -14.78 -19.30 8.67
CA ASP A 198 -14.52 -20.74 8.55
C ASP A 198 -13.31 -21.04 7.64
N THR A 199 -13.09 -20.19 6.63
CA THR A 199 -11.93 -20.33 5.74
C THR A 199 -10.67 -19.64 6.27
N SER A 200 -10.75 -18.97 7.42
CA SER A 200 -9.61 -18.22 7.97
C SER A 200 -8.45 -19.14 8.35
N THR A 201 -7.24 -18.66 8.17
CA THR A 201 -6.00 -19.36 8.51
C THR A 201 -5.37 -18.74 9.76
N PRO A 202 -4.47 -19.43 10.48
CA PRO A 202 -3.75 -18.84 11.61
C PRO A 202 -3.06 -17.52 11.20
N ALA A 203 -3.19 -16.48 12.03
CA ALA A 203 -2.53 -15.21 11.76
C ALA A 203 -1.01 -15.36 11.88
N THR A 204 -0.27 -14.79 10.93
CA THR A 204 1.20 -14.81 10.94
C THR A 204 1.76 -14.01 12.12
N TYR A 205 1.13 -12.88 12.43
CA TYR A 205 1.51 -11.97 13.51
C TYR A 205 0.29 -11.67 14.37
N ASN A 206 0.46 -11.76 15.69
CA ASN A 206 -0.59 -11.39 16.63
C ASN A 206 -0.58 -9.87 16.85
N ILE A 207 -1.76 -9.26 16.89
CA ILE A 207 -1.95 -7.85 17.26
C ILE A 207 -2.60 -7.73 18.64
N PRO A 208 -2.41 -6.63 19.37
CA PRO A 208 -3.06 -6.46 20.67
C PRO A 208 -4.60 -6.53 20.59
N GLU A 209 -5.24 -7.08 21.63
CA GLU A 209 -6.70 -7.31 21.60
C GLU A 209 -7.53 -6.03 21.44
N TYR A 210 -7.01 -4.86 21.85
CA TYR A 210 -7.70 -3.58 21.68
C TYR A 210 -7.78 -3.07 20.23
N PHE A 211 -7.19 -3.78 19.26
CA PHE A 211 -7.42 -3.54 17.83
C PHE A 211 -8.67 -4.24 17.29
N TYR A 212 -9.23 -5.19 18.04
CA TYR A 212 -10.40 -5.93 17.62
C TYR A 212 -11.66 -5.21 18.05
N SER A 213 -12.56 -5.04 17.09
CA SER A 213 -13.86 -4.43 17.29
C SER A 213 -14.96 -5.46 17.12
N TYR A 214 -16.16 -5.11 17.60
CA TYR A 214 -17.37 -5.75 17.11
C TYR A 214 -17.48 -5.52 15.59
N PHE A 215 -18.11 -6.44 14.86
CA PHE A 215 -18.30 -6.28 13.42
C PHE A 215 -19.67 -6.78 12.97
N GLU A 216 -20.13 -6.27 11.83
CA GLU A 216 -21.38 -6.70 11.21
C GLU A 216 -21.13 -6.96 9.72
N LEU A 217 -21.42 -8.19 9.27
CA LEU A 217 -21.41 -8.56 7.86
C LEU A 217 -22.85 -8.51 7.34
N HIS A 218 -23.07 -7.71 6.30
CA HIS A 218 -24.39 -7.52 5.71
C HIS A 218 -24.35 -7.81 4.21
N MET A 219 -25.17 -8.78 3.80
CA MET A 219 -25.43 -9.11 2.41
C MET A 219 -26.94 -9.08 2.16
N GLY A 220 -27.37 -8.19 1.28
CA GLY A 220 -28.76 -7.89 1.01
C GLY A 220 -29.52 -9.08 0.42
N GLY A 221 -30.84 -9.01 0.52
CA GLY A 221 -31.74 -10.01 -0.02
C GLY A 221 -31.56 -11.35 0.64
N CYS A 222 -31.20 -12.35 -0.16
CA CYS A 222 -31.03 -13.72 0.30
C CYS A 222 -29.60 -14.02 0.79
N GLY A 223 -28.75 -12.98 0.91
CA GLY A 223 -27.35 -13.11 1.31
C GLY A 223 -27.18 -13.38 2.80
N GLY A 224 -27.80 -12.54 3.64
CA GLY A 224 -27.84 -12.73 5.08
C GLY A 224 -27.15 -11.63 5.89
N TYR A 225 -27.09 -11.88 7.18
CA TYR A 225 -26.52 -11.02 8.20
C TYR A 225 -25.71 -11.87 9.16
N GLY A 226 -24.53 -11.38 9.53
CA GLY A 226 -23.59 -12.09 10.39
C GLY A 226 -22.95 -11.17 11.44
N VAL A 227 -22.94 -11.62 12.70
CA VAL A 227 -22.29 -10.96 13.84
C VAL A 227 -21.39 -11.92 14.62
N PRO A 228 -20.39 -11.43 15.37
CA PRO A 228 -19.46 -12.26 16.15
C PRO A 228 -20.09 -13.45 16.87
N GLU A 229 -21.21 -13.24 17.57
CA GLU A 229 -21.90 -14.25 18.39
C GLU A 229 -22.48 -15.41 17.56
N GLN A 230 -22.71 -15.18 16.27
CA GLN A 230 -23.21 -16.18 15.34
C GLN A 230 -22.08 -17.02 14.73
N PHE A 231 -20.83 -16.55 14.80
CA PHE A 231 -19.68 -17.25 14.26
C PHE A 231 -18.99 -18.11 15.32
N VAL A 232 -18.56 -19.30 14.93
CA VAL A 232 -17.92 -20.25 15.85
C VAL A 232 -16.67 -19.62 16.49
N ASN A 233 -16.65 -19.59 17.82
CA ASN A 233 -15.51 -19.17 18.63
C ASN A 233 -14.95 -17.76 18.29
N THR A 234 -15.78 -16.79 17.93
CA THR A 234 -15.33 -15.46 17.47
C THR A 234 -15.76 -14.34 18.42
N ARG A 235 -14.80 -13.50 18.86
CA ARG A 235 -15.03 -12.35 19.75
C ARG A 235 -15.12 -11.01 19.02
N GLY A 236 -14.45 -10.89 17.88
CA GLY A 236 -14.36 -9.63 17.15
C GLY A 236 -13.41 -9.75 15.97
N ALA A 237 -13.28 -8.66 15.23
CA ALA A 237 -12.42 -8.59 14.06
C ALA A 237 -11.67 -7.26 13.96
N ALA A 238 -10.56 -7.27 13.23
CA ALA A 238 -9.78 -6.10 12.88
C ALA A 238 -9.53 -6.06 11.37
N LEU A 239 -9.60 -4.87 10.78
CA LEU A 239 -9.36 -4.66 9.35
C LEU A 239 -7.92 -4.23 9.11
N GLY A 240 -7.17 -5.06 8.38
CA GLY A 240 -5.82 -4.78 7.91
C GLY A 240 -5.86 -4.23 6.49
N MET A 241 -5.59 -2.94 6.35
CA MET A 241 -5.63 -2.22 5.07
C MET A 241 -4.27 -2.28 4.39
N ARG A 242 -4.24 -2.64 3.12
CA ARG A 242 -3.00 -2.93 2.40
C ARG A 242 -2.34 -1.66 1.88
N PHE A 243 -1.04 -1.52 2.10
CA PHE A 243 -0.20 -0.61 1.33
C PHE A 243 0.84 -1.41 0.56
N ASP A 244 1.10 -1.04 -0.69
CA ASP A 244 2.14 -1.60 -1.54
C ASP A 244 3.35 -0.67 -1.57
N VAL A 245 4.56 -1.23 -1.58
CA VAL A 245 5.75 -0.44 -1.83
C VAL A 245 5.82 -0.13 -3.31
N THR A 246 5.71 1.15 -3.63
CA THR A 246 5.87 1.68 -4.99
C THR A 246 6.98 2.71 -5.05
N CYS A 247 7.65 2.76 -6.20
CA CYS A 247 8.58 3.81 -6.58
C CYS A 247 7.87 4.88 -7.40
N GLU A 248 8.43 6.09 -7.41
CA GLU A 248 7.96 7.14 -8.31
C GLU A 248 8.27 6.79 -9.77
N GLU A 249 7.39 7.20 -10.68
CA GLU A 249 7.63 7.03 -12.11
C GLU A 249 8.95 7.75 -12.49
N PRO A 250 9.93 7.05 -13.10
CA PRO A 250 11.22 7.64 -13.43
C PRO A 250 11.05 8.78 -14.44
N ALA A 251 11.65 9.94 -14.15
CA ALA A 251 11.72 11.03 -15.13
C ALA A 251 12.45 10.59 -16.42
N PRO A 252 12.06 11.10 -17.61
CA PRO A 252 12.76 10.82 -18.84
C PRO A 252 14.24 11.20 -18.76
N VAL A 253 15.13 10.29 -19.17
CA VAL A 253 16.58 10.49 -19.15
C VAL A 253 17.09 10.82 -20.56
N SER A 254 17.78 11.95 -20.71
CA SER A 254 18.29 12.43 -22.00
C SER A 254 19.24 11.43 -22.67
N ASN A 255 19.19 11.37 -24.01
CA ASN A 255 20.03 10.47 -24.83
C ASN A 255 19.88 8.98 -24.46
N THR A 256 18.72 8.59 -23.93
CA THR A 256 18.40 7.19 -23.66
C THR A 256 17.05 6.79 -24.23
N THR A 257 16.89 5.48 -24.41
CA THR A 257 15.60 4.79 -24.52
C THR A 257 15.54 3.78 -23.39
N HIS A 258 14.34 3.34 -22.99
CA HIS A 258 14.20 2.30 -21.98
C HIS A 258 13.13 1.28 -22.35
N THR A 259 13.28 0.07 -21.81
CA THR A 259 12.28 -0.99 -21.84
C THR A 259 12.02 -1.51 -20.42
N GLY A 260 10.94 -2.26 -20.25
CA GLY A 260 10.46 -2.64 -18.92
C GLY A 260 9.90 -1.44 -18.16
N GLY A 261 10.08 -1.44 -16.84
CA GLY A 261 9.66 -0.35 -15.96
C GLY A 261 8.42 -0.69 -15.11
N GLY A 262 7.67 0.36 -14.78
CA GLY A 262 6.57 0.34 -13.82
C GLY A 262 7.03 0.59 -12.39
N THR A 263 6.11 1.07 -11.57
CA THR A 263 6.37 1.60 -10.22
C THR A 263 6.31 0.55 -9.12
N SER A 264 5.80 -0.65 -9.40
CA SER A 264 5.66 -1.70 -8.39
C SER A 264 7.00 -2.20 -7.85
N PHE A 265 7.03 -2.62 -6.60
CA PHE A 265 8.20 -3.28 -6.01
C PHE A 265 8.77 -4.38 -6.92
N GLY A 266 10.08 -4.34 -7.12
CA GLY A 266 10.81 -5.32 -7.94
C GLY A 266 10.79 -5.03 -9.45
N SER A 267 9.98 -4.09 -9.93
CA SER A 267 10.01 -3.63 -11.32
C SER A 267 11.40 -3.16 -11.73
N VAL A 268 11.78 -3.46 -12.97
CA VAL A 268 13.12 -3.19 -13.51
C VAL A 268 13.00 -2.34 -14.76
N ILE A 269 13.75 -1.23 -14.77
CA ILE A 269 13.93 -0.40 -15.95
C ILE A 269 15.28 -0.75 -16.56
N HIS A 270 15.29 -1.04 -17.87
CA HIS A 270 16.50 -1.26 -18.65
C HIS A 270 16.67 -0.10 -19.63
N TYR A 271 17.69 0.73 -19.42
CA TYR A 271 18.06 1.83 -20.29
C TYR A 271 19.07 1.40 -21.35
N THR A 272 19.00 2.06 -22.50
CA THR A 272 19.95 1.96 -23.61
C THR A 272 20.38 3.37 -23.99
N CYS A 273 21.68 3.62 -24.15
CA CYS A 273 22.16 4.88 -24.70
C CYS A 273 21.82 4.95 -26.19
N ASN A 274 21.16 6.04 -26.62
CA ASN A 274 20.84 6.23 -28.04
C ASN A 274 22.09 6.56 -28.86
N SER A 275 23.03 7.29 -28.27
CA SER A 275 24.36 7.60 -28.81
C SER A 275 25.41 7.59 -27.72
N GLY A 276 26.63 7.16 -28.06
CA GLY A 276 27.76 7.05 -27.14
C GLY A 276 27.67 5.85 -26.18
N THR A 277 28.33 5.98 -25.04
CA THR A 277 28.42 4.92 -24.01
C THR A 277 27.92 5.44 -22.66
N LEU A 278 27.77 4.52 -21.70
CA LEU A 278 27.46 4.88 -20.32
C LEU A 278 28.68 5.57 -19.68
N LEU A 279 28.53 6.84 -19.32
CA LEU A 279 29.56 7.61 -18.63
C LEU A 279 29.43 7.51 -17.11
N SER A 280 28.21 7.42 -16.59
CA SER A 280 27.92 7.30 -15.16
C SER A 280 26.52 6.75 -14.91
N GLY A 281 26.24 6.30 -13.68
CA GLY A 281 24.95 5.76 -13.27
C GLY A 281 24.75 4.31 -13.68
N ASN A 282 23.50 3.90 -13.84
CA ASN A 282 23.14 2.49 -14.00
C ASN A 282 22.14 2.32 -15.15
N LEU A 283 22.48 1.43 -16.11
CA LEU A 283 21.56 1.08 -17.20
C LEU A 283 20.44 0.14 -16.74
N GLU A 284 20.63 -0.59 -15.64
CA GLU A 284 19.55 -1.37 -15.01
C GLU A 284 19.24 -0.79 -13.64
N ARG A 285 17.97 -0.48 -13.39
CA ARG A 285 17.51 0.07 -12.12
C ARG A 285 16.27 -0.68 -11.64
N ARG A 286 16.24 -1.09 -10.37
CA ARG A 286 15.17 -1.90 -9.77
C ARG A 286 14.46 -1.13 -8.67
N CYS A 287 13.12 -1.16 -8.65
CA CYS A 287 12.35 -0.61 -7.54
C CYS A 287 12.52 -1.49 -6.29
N VAL A 288 12.95 -0.90 -5.18
CA VAL A 288 13.24 -1.61 -3.92
C VAL A 288 12.39 -1.11 -2.75
N GLU A 289 12.58 -1.69 -1.56
CA GLU A 289 11.75 -1.54 -0.36
C GLU A 289 11.66 -0.10 0.14
N THR A 290 12.66 0.73 -0.18
CA THR A 290 12.69 2.16 0.17
C THR A 290 11.76 3.02 -0.68
N GLY A 291 11.03 2.43 -1.65
CA GLY A 291 10.26 3.17 -2.63
C GLY A 291 11.13 3.97 -3.60
N GLN A 292 12.39 3.56 -3.78
CA GLN A 292 13.33 4.19 -4.71
C GLN A 292 13.89 3.15 -5.67
N TYR A 293 14.28 3.58 -6.86
CA TYR A 293 15.04 2.73 -7.77
C TYR A 293 16.50 2.63 -7.34
N THR A 294 17.09 1.44 -7.44
CA THR A 294 18.52 1.23 -7.19
C THR A 294 19.39 2.10 -8.08
N GLY A 295 20.49 2.59 -7.54
CA GLY A 295 21.51 3.31 -8.30
C GLY A 295 21.00 4.64 -8.88
N LEU A 296 21.86 5.26 -9.68
CA LEU A 296 21.60 6.57 -10.26
C LEU A 296 21.08 6.44 -11.70
N PRO A 297 20.24 7.38 -12.19
CA PRO A 297 19.89 7.45 -13.59
C PRO A 297 21.14 7.47 -14.48
N PRO A 298 21.14 6.77 -15.63
CA PRO A 298 22.32 6.71 -16.49
C PRO A 298 22.61 8.06 -17.15
N VAL A 299 23.88 8.36 -17.32
CA VAL A 299 24.37 9.50 -18.11
C VAL A 299 25.09 8.92 -19.32
N CYS A 300 24.53 9.16 -20.51
CA CYS A 300 25.06 8.66 -21.77
C CYS A 300 25.70 9.79 -22.59
N GLY A 301 26.89 9.51 -23.12
CA GLY A 301 27.60 10.44 -23.99
C GLY A 301 28.85 9.82 -24.59
N ASN A 302 29.53 10.60 -25.41
CA ASN A 302 30.85 10.23 -25.92
C ASN A 302 31.90 10.63 -24.89
N LEU A 303 32.91 9.78 -24.70
CA LEU A 303 34.07 10.14 -23.89
C LEU A 303 34.78 11.30 -24.58
N ASP A 304 35.04 12.39 -23.85
CA ASP A 304 35.89 13.46 -24.36
C ASP A 304 37.37 13.03 -24.26
N PRO A 305 38.03 12.74 -25.40
CA PRO A 305 39.41 12.28 -25.38
C PRO A 305 40.39 13.37 -24.91
N CYS A 306 39.97 14.64 -24.85
CA CYS A 306 40.75 15.74 -24.31
C CYS A 306 40.60 15.95 -22.80
N ALA A 307 39.67 15.26 -22.12
CA ALA A 307 39.41 15.46 -20.69
C ALA A 307 40.63 15.20 -19.78
N SER A 308 41.58 14.37 -20.23
CA SER A 308 42.81 14.07 -19.50
C SER A 308 43.95 15.08 -19.72
N ASN A 309 43.71 16.13 -20.52
CA ASN A 309 44.74 17.06 -21.01
C ASN A 309 45.98 16.31 -21.56
N PRO A 310 45.80 15.48 -22.59
CA PRO A 310 46.87 14.59 -23.04
C PRO A 310 48.06 15.33 -23.68
N CYS A 311 47.86 16.57 -24.16
CA CYS A 311 48.88 17.40 -24.81
C CYS A 311 49.84 18.03 -23.79
N ALA A 312 51.14 17.77 -23.95
CA ALA A 312 52.21 18.31 -23.13
C ALA A 312 52.64 19.71 -23.58
N ASN A 313 53.47 20.37 -22.77
CA ASN A 313 54.18 21.62 -23.11
C ASN A 313 53.27 22.75 -23.60
N GLY A 314 52.03 22.82 -23.09
CA GLY A 314 51.06 23.86 -23.46
C GLY A 314 50.45 23.67 -24.85
N GLY A 315 50.44 22.45 -25.40
CA GLY A 315 49.69 22.14 -26.63
C GLY A 315 48.17 22.16 -26.43
N SER A 316 47.43 22.62 -27.43
CA SER A 316 45.96 22.65 -27.43
C SER A 316 45.40 21.28 -27.86
N CYS A 317 44.43 20.75 -27.12
CA CYS A 317 43.78 19.47 -27.44
C CYS A 317 42.47 19.69 -28.18
N TYR A 318 42.27 18.96 -29.28
CA TYR A 318 41.01 18.91 -30.02
C TYR A 318 40.48 17.48 -30.06
N GLY A 319 39.28 17.27 -29.53
CA GLY A 319 38.62 15.97 -29.52
C GLY A 319 37.99 15.63 -30.87
N LEU A 320 38.15 14.38 -31.29
CA LEU A 320 37.47 13.70 -32.40
C LEU A 320 36.65 12.53 -31.83
N GLU A 321 35.76 11.91 -32.61
CA GLU A 321 34.76 10.93 -32.11
C GLU A 321 35.29 9.90 -31.10
N ASN A 322 36.48 9.33 -31.32
CA ASN A 322 37.13 8.37 -30.41
C ASN A 322 38.64 8.65 -30.18
N THR A 323 39.14 9.83 -30.54
CA THR A 323 40.58 10.16 -30.47
C THR A 323 40.81 11.65 -30.31
N TYR A 324 42.02 12.09 -30.00
CA TYR A 324 42.36 13.51 -29.91
C TYR A 324 43.50 13.89 -30.85
N VAL A 325 43.61 15.18 -31.16
CA VAL A 325 44.75 15.78 -31.86
C VAL A 325 45.33 16.89 -30.98
N CYS A 326 46.65 16.89 -30.82
CA CYS A 326 47.38 17.97 -30.16
C CYS A 326 47.93 18.95 -31.19
N GLU A 327 47.62 20.23 -31.02
CA GLU A 327 48.27 21.33 -31.71
C GLU A 327 49.41 21.88 -30.84
N CYS A 328 50.64 21.66 -31.28
CA CYS A 328 51.83 22.01 -30.51
C CYS A 328 52.19 23.48 -30.65
N SER A 329 52.60 24.09 -29.53
CA SER A 329 53.22 25.42 -29.51
C SER A 329 54.56 25.41 -30.25
N SER A 330 55.03 26.58 -30.69
CA SER A 330 56.33 26.71 -31.37
C SER A 330 57.45 26.13 -30.50
N ASN A 331 58.33 25.34 -31.13
CA ASN A 331 59.44 24.56 -30.54
C ASN A 331 59.08 23.18 -29.94
N PHE A 332 57.85 22.69 -30.08
CA PHE A 332 57.48 21.32 -29.68
C PHE A 332 56.86 20.52 -30.84
N GLN A 333 57.10 19.21 -30.89
CA GLN A 333 56.44 18.25 -31.79
C GLN A 333 56.22 16.90 -31.08
N GLY A 334 55.69 15.91 -31.80
CA GLY A 334 55.27 14.63 -31.26
C GLY A 334 53.75 14.54 -31.16
N VAL A 335 53.22 13.33 -30.94
CA VAL A 335 51.77 13.08 -30.89
C VAL A 335 51.12 13.81 -29.71
N ARG A 336 51.88 14.02 -28.63
CA ARG A 336 51.46 14.73 -27.43
C ARG A 336 52.28 16.00 -27.21
N CYS A 337 52.98 16.53 -28.22
CA CYS A 337 53.88 17.68 -28.07
C CYS A 337 55.01 17.47 -27.05
N GLU A 338 55.47 16.23 -26.88
CA GLU A 338 56.43 15.82 -25.86
C GLU A 338 57.91 16.03 -26.25
N ILE A 339 58.19 16.29 -27.53
CA ILE A 339 59.55 16.45 -28.07
C ILE A 339 59.84 17.94 -28.25
N SER A 340 60.89 18.46 -27.60
CA SER A 340 61.36 19.84 -27.75
C SER A 340 62.46 19.98 -28.81
N PHE A 341 62.51 21.11 -29.51
CA PHE A 341 63.57 21.51 -30.45
C PHE A 341 64.57 22.49 -29.85
#